data_AF-A0A969ESQ6-F1
#
_entry.id   AF-A0A969ESQ6-F1
#
_cell.length_a   1.000
_cell.length_b   1.000
_cell.length_c   1.000
_cell.angle_alpha   90.00
_cell.angle_beta   90.00
_cell.angle_gamma   90.00
#
_symmetry.space_group_name_H-M   'P 1'
#
loop_
_entity.id
_entity.type
_entity.pdbx_description
1 polymer ?
#
loop_
_entity_poly.entity_id
_entity_poly.type
_entity_poly.pdbx_seq_one_letter_code
_entity_poly.pdbx_strand_id
1 'polypeptide(L)'
;GIIFLLFLLGLDLAPKELLQMLRKTTLVTVGTSLLFALVGCFVALLFGFTWTECLLVGAAMMFSSTIIGLKLLPTTALHHQHKGDIIISILLLQDLIAIAILLLLKGFAGYGSSLTGFGLLLVALPLLGGFAFLFSRYVLLRLIRKFDKIREYIFLTAIGWCLGMAELAALLGLSHEIGAFIAGVSLATHPIAFYIAESLKPLRDFFLVMFFFSLGAGFDLAILREVLLPAVLLATLMMGIKPWVFRWFLRKAGEASRLSLEIGVRLGQVSEFSLLIAVVALNGGLVTQEASYLIQATTLFTFVASTYFVVLNYATPVAVSDRLRRD
;
A
#
# COMPACT_ATOMS: atom_id res chain seq x y z
N GLY A 1 4.90 3.69 11.96
CA GLY A 1 5.30 3.77 10.53
C GLY A 1 4.09 3.87 9.65
N ILE A 2 3.26 2.84 9.66
CA ILE A 2 2.08 2.68 8.80
C ILE A 2 1.04 3.79 8.96
N ILE A 3 0.79 4.24 10.20
CA ILE A 3 -0.07 5.40 10.48
C ILE A 3 0.39 6.63 9.67
N PHE A 4 1.68 6.97 9.73
CA PHE A 4 2.23 8.10 8.95
C PHE A 4 2.22 7.83 7.44
N LEU A 5 2.44 6.58 7.00
CA LEU A 5 2.34 6.21 5.58
C LEU A 5 0.94 6.49 5.04
N LEU A 6 -0.10 6.04 5.74
CA LEU A 6 -1.49 6.20 5.32
C LEU A 6 -1.98 7.64 5.47
N PHE A 7 -1.49 8.38 6.46
CA PHE A 7 -1.75 9.81 6.56
C PHE A 7 -1.17 10.58 5.38
N LEU A 8 0.10 10.33 5.04
CA LEU A 8 0.76 10.96 3.91
C LEU A 8 0.09 10.58 2.59
N LEU A 9 -0.25 9.31 2.40
CA LEU A 9 -1.04 8.87 1.25
C LEU A 9 -2.38 9.61 1.17
N GLY A 10 -3.07 9.76 2.30
CA GLY A 10 -4.32 10.52 2.37
C GLY A 10 -4.15 11.98 1.94
N LEU A 11 -3.03 12.62 2.27
CA LEU A 11 -2.71 14.00 1.85
C LEU A 11 -2.47 14.11 0.33
N ASP A 12 -1.86 13.10 -0.27
CA ASP A 12 -1.56 13.06 -1.71
C ASP A 12 -2.80 12.78 -2.58
N LEU A 13 -3.92 12.34 -1.97
CA LEU A 13 -5.17 12.11 -2.68
C LEU A 13 -5.94 13.41 -2.92
N ALA A 14 -5.56 14.16 -3.96
CA ALA A 14 -6.41 15.22 -4.51
C ALA A 14 -7.64 14.58 -5.19
N PRO A 15 -8.88 14.77 -4.67
CA PRO A 15 -10.05 13.99 -5.11
C PRO A 15 -10.39 14.10 -6.60
N LYS A 16 -10.05 15.24 -7.23
CA LYS A 16 -10.35 15.51 -8.64
C LYS A 16 -9.37 14.86 -9.60
N GLU A 17 -8.07 14.89 -9.29
CA GLU A 17 -7.01 14.34 -10.14
C GLU A 17 -7.04 12.81 -10.09
N LEU A 18 -7.27 12.25 -8.89
CA LEU A 18 -7.49 10.83 -8.70
C LEU A 18 -8.62 10.32 -9.59
N LEU A 19 -9.78 10.99 -9.62
CA LEU A 19 -10.94 10.53 -10.41
C LEU A 19 -10.66 10.44 -11.92
N GLN A 20 -9.83 11.33 -12.46
CA GLN A 20 -9.44 11.31 -13.87
C GLN A 20 -8.40 10.21 -14.15
N MET A 21 -7.41 10.06 -13.28
CA MET A 21 -6.37 9.02 -13.42
C MET A 21 -6.96 7.62 -13.23
N LEU A 22 -7.84 7.44 -12.24
CA LEU A 22 -8.55 6.20 -11.97
C LEU A 22 -9.32 5.71 -13.19
N ARG A 23 -10.09 6.58 -13.89
CA ARG A 23 -10.89 6.14 -15.04
C ARG A 23 -10.06 5.45 -16.13
N LYS A 24 -8.81 5.88 -16.36
CA LYS A 24 -7.95 5.32 -17.41
C LYS A 24 -7.31 3.99 -17.01
N THR A 25 -6.93 3.81 -15.75
CA THR A 25 -6.19 2.62 -15.28
C THR A 25 -7.02 1.63 -14.47
N THR A 26 -8.27 1.95 -14.10
CA THR A 26 -9.10 1.09 -13.23
C THR A 26 -9.24 -0.33 -13.78
N LEU A 27 -9.56 -0.47 -15.07
CA LEU A 27 -9.75 -1.80 -15.66
C LEU A 27 -8.45 -2.62 -15.67
N VAL A 28 -7.32 -1.96 -15.91
CA VAL A 28 -5.99 -2.58 -15.84
C VAL A 28 -5.70 -3.01 -14.41
N THR A 29 -5.83 -2.10 -13.43
CA THR A 29 -5.48 -2.40 -12.03
C THR A 29 -6.38 -3.46 -11.43
N VAL A 30 -7.71 -3.35 -11.59
CA VAL A 30 -8.65 -4.34 -11.04
C VAL A 30 -8.47 -5.69 -11.71
N GLY A 31 -8.33 -5.72 -13.04
CA GLY A 31 -8.14 -6.97 -13.78
C GLY A 31 -6.82 -7.68 -13.46
N THR A 32 -5.72 -6.94 -13.37
CA THR A 32 -4.41 -7.48 -12.97
C THR A 32 -4.44 -7.97 -11.52
N SER A 33 -4.99 -7.17 -10.59
CA SER A 33 -5.13 -7.52 -9.17
C SER A 33 -5.95 -8.80 -8.99
N LEU A 34 -7.08 -8.94 -9.68
CA LEU A 34 -7.90 -10.15 -9.62
C LEU A 34 -7.14 -11.39 -10.06
N LEU A 35 -6.39 -11.32 -11.18
CA LEU A 35 -5.57 -12.46 -11.63
C LEU A 35 -4.47 -12.81 -10.63
N PHE A 36 -3.80 -11.82 -10.04
CA PHE A 36 -2.78 -12.09 -9.01
C PHE A 36 -3.38 -12.71 -7.75
N ALA A 37 -4.58 -12.28 -7.35
CA ALA A 37 -5.31 -12.92 -6.27
C ALA A 37 -5.64 -14.37 -6.56
N LEU A 38 -6.12 -14.66 -7.77
CA LEU A 38 -6.43 -16.03 -8.18
C LEU A 38 -5.18 -16.92 -8.18
N VAL A 39 -4.04 -16.43 -8.67
CA VAL A 39 -2.79 -17.20 -8.64
C VAL A 39 -2.32 -17.42 -7.20
N GLY A 40 -2.34 -16.40 -6.34
CA GLY A 40 -1.97 -16.55 -4.93
C GLY A 40 -2.87 -17.53 -4.17
N CYS A 41 -4.18 -17.44 -4.40
CA CYS A 41 -5.16 -18.36 -3.83
C CYS A 41 -4.96 -19.80 -4.33
N PHE A 42 -4.72 -19.97 -5.63
CA PHE A 42 -4.46 -21.29 -6.22
C PHE A 42 -3.20 -21.93 -5.63
N VAL A 43 -2.11 -21.17 -5.51
CA VAL A 43 -0.87 -21.68 -4.91
C VAL A 43 -1.11 -22.04 -3.44
N ALA A 44 -1.76 -21.19 -2.65
CA ALA A 44 -2.07 -21.52 -1.26
C ALA A 44 -2.90 -22.81 -1.14
N LEU A 45 -3.89 -23.00 -2.02
CA LEU A 45 -4.73 -24.19 -2.03
C LEU A 45 -3.93 -25.47 -2.36
N LEU A 46 -2.94 -25.39 -3.25
CA LEU A 46 -2.06 -26.53 -3.57
C LEU A 46 -1.25 -27.02 -2.37
N PHE A 47 -0.97 -26.15 -1.39
CA PHE A 47 -0.22 -26.48 -0.18
C PHE A 47 -1.11 -26.78 1.02
N GLY A 48 -2.43 -26.92 0.82
CA GLY A 48 -3.35 -27.39 1.86
C GLY A 48 -3.79 -26.32 2.86
N PHE A 49 -3.54 -25.04 2.58
CA PHE A 49 -4.09 -23.95 3.40
C PHE A 49 -5.62 -23.93 3.34
N THR A 50 -6.24 -23.43 4.41
CA THR A 50 -7.70 -23.30 4.47
C THR A 50 -8.23 -22.30 3.44
N TRP A 51 -9.52 -22.38 3.10
CA TRP A 51 -10.12 -21.45 2.14
C TRP A 51 -9.97 -19.98 2.53
N THR A 52 -10.10 -19.65 3.82
CA THR A 52 -9.92 -18.28 4.34
C THR A 52 -8.49 -17.80 4.15
N GLU A 53 -7.51 -18.67 4.43
CA GLU A 53 -6.08 -18.37 4.22
C GLU A 53 -5.76 -18.22 2.75
N CYS A 54 -6.32 -19.05 1.87
CA CYS A 54 -6.12 -18.94 0.43
C CYS A 54 -6.63 -17.60 -0.12
N LEU A 55 -7.81 -17.16 0.32
CA LEU A 55 -8.35 -15.85 -0.04
C LEU A 55 -7.46 -14.71 0.46
N LEU A 56 -6.91 -14.84 1.67
CA LEU A 56 -6.03 -13.85 2.26
C LEU A 56 -4.65 -13.78 1.60
N VAL A 57 -4.05 -14.93 1.30
CA VAL A 57 -2.82 -15.03 0.52
C VAL A 57 -3.03 -14.43 -0.87
N GLY A 58 -4.12 -14.79 -1.54
CA GLY A 58 -4.51 -14.18 -2.82
C GLY A 58 -4.65 -12.67 -2.73
N ALA A 59 -5.43 -12.18 -1.76
CA ALA A 59 -5.62 -10.75 -1.56
C ALA A 59 -4.29 -10.02 -1.33
N ALA A 60 -3.38 -10.60 -0.56
CA ALA A 60 -2.05 -10.05 -0.32
C ALA A 60 -1.19 -10.01 -1.59
N MET A 61 -1.33 -10.94 -2.54
CA MET A 61 -0.51 -10.98 -3.76
C MET A 61 -0.90 -9.95 -4.82
N MET A 62 -2.06 -9.29 -4.69
CA MET A 62 -2.56 -8.31 -5.64
C MET A 62 -1.65 -7.09 -5.80
N PHE A 63 -1.01 -6.69 -4.71
CA PHE A 63 -0.39 -5.38 -4.58
C PHE A 63 1.06 -5.38 -5.07
N SER A 64 1.49 -4.23 -5.57
CA SER A 64 2.89 -3.98 -5.94
C SER A 64 3.47 -2.92 -5.00
N SER A 65 4.76 -3.01 -4.67
CA SER A 65 5.37 -2.04 -3.74
C SER A 65 5.54 -0.67 -4.38
N THR A 66 4.91 0.34 -3.77
CA THR A 66 5.04 1.75 -4.13
C THR A 66 6.44 2.26 -3.81
N ILE A 67 7.00 1.88 -2.66
CA ILE A 67 8.34 2.29 -2.23
C ILE A 67 9.40 1.83 -3.23
N ILE A 68 9.39 0.55 -3.63
CA ILE A 68 10.39 0.01 -4.56
C ILE A 68 10.12 0.52 -5.98
N GLY A 69 8.86 0.49 -6.42
CA GLY A 69 8.48 0.86 -7.78
C GLY A 69 8.88 2.30 -8.12
N LEU A 70 8.59 3.25 -7.23
CA LEU A 70 8.89 4.67 -7.45
C LEU A 70 10.35 5.02 -7.17
N LYS A 71 11.00 4.44 -6.15
CA LYS A 71 12.43 4.73 -5.88
C LYS A 71 13.38 4.25 -6.97
N LEU A 72 13.02 3.16 -7.67
CA LEU A 72 13.83 2.65 -8.78
C LEU A 72 13.50 3.32 -10.12
N LEU A 73 12.52 4.23 -10.16
CA LEU A 73 12.23 5.03 -11.35
C LEU A 73 13.14 6.27 -11.39
N PRO A 74 13.75 6.59 -12.54
CA PRO A 74 14.46 7.85 -12.71
C PRO A 74 13.55 9.05 -12.47
N THR A 75 14.07 10.11 -11.85
CA THR A 75 13.36 11.39 -11.60
C THR A 75 12.79 11.99 -12.88
N THR A 76 13.50 11.86 -14.01
CA THR A 76 13.04 12.28 -15.35
C THR A 76 11.78 11.55 -15.82
N ALA A 77 11.59 10.29 -15.40
CA ALA A 77 10.38 9.52 -15.70
C ALA A 77 9.22 9.83 -14.73
N LEU A 78 9.51 10.33 -13.53
CA LEU A 78 8.51 10.72 -12.53
C LEU A 78 7.84 12.05 -12.87
N HIS A 79 8.58 13.03 -13.38
CA HIS A 79 8.04 14.39 -13.53
C HIS A 79 7.42 14.70 -14.91
N HIS A 80 7.79 13.98 -15.98
CA HIS A 80 7.41 14.38 -17.35
C HIS A 80 7.22 13.21 -18.35
N GLN A 81 6.91 11.99 -17.89
CA GLN A 81 6.67 10.87 -18.81
C GLN A 81 5.38 10.11 -18.49
N HIS A 82 4.61 9.83 -19.54
CA HIS A 82 3.41 8.98 -19.53
C HIS A 82 3.60 7.65 -18.77
N LYS A 83 4.82 7.10 -18.77
CA LYS A 83 5.20 5.93 -17.98
C LYS A 83 5.02 6.13 -16.47
N GLY A 84 5.49 7.25 -15.92
CA GLY A 84 5.37 7.59 -14.51
C GLY A 84 3.90 7.72 -14.12
N ASP A 85 3.12 8.44 -14.94
CA ASP A 85 1.69 8.64 -14.70
C ASP A 85 0.92 7.32 -14.60
N ILE A 86 1.18 6.36 -15.51
CA ILE A 86 0.56 5.03 -15.45
C ILE A 86 0.95 4.28 -14.17
N ILE A 87 2.26 4.24 -13.86
CA ILE A 87 2.75 3.51 -12.69
C ILE A 87 2.16 4.07 -11.41
N ILE A 88 2.19 5.40 -11.23
CA ILE A 88 1.60 6.09 -10.08
C ILE A 88 0.10 5.80 -10.01
N SER A 89 -0.62 5.89 -11.12
CA SER A 89 -2.07 5.61 -11.15
C SER A 89 -2.42 4.18 -10.73
N ILE A 90 -1.63 3.19 -11.18
CA ILE A 90 -1.83 1.79 -10.81
C ILE A 90 -1.57 1.61 -9.31
N LEU A 91 -0.43 2.11 -8.82
CA LEU A 91 -0.03 1.99 -7.41
C LEU A 91 -1.05 2.65 -6.48
N LEU A 92 -1.49 3.88 -6.77
CA LEU A 92 -2.51 4.57 -5.97
C LEU A 92 -3.82 3.79 -5.87
N LEU A 93 -4.28 3.19 -6.97
CA LEU A 93 -5.49 2.38 -6.95
C LEU A 93 -5.28 1.06 -6.21
N GLN A 94 -4.10 0.43 -6.34
CA GLN A 94 -3.75 -0.75 -5.56
C GLN A 94 -3.72 -0.45 -4.06
N ASP A 95 -3.14 0.67 -3.66
CA ASP A 95 -3.08 1.11 -2.26
C ASP A 95 -4.49 1.38 -1.71
N LEU A 96 -5.40 1.95 -2.52
CA LEU A 96 -6.80 2.12 -2.14
C LEU A 96 -7.52 0.77 -1.95
N ILE A 97 -7.29 -0.20 -2.83
CA ILE A 97 -7.83 -1.56 -2.70
C ILE A 97 -7.25 -2.24 -1.45
N ALA A 98 -5.96 -2.05 -1.15
CA ALA A 98 -5.30 -2.60 0.02
C ALA A 98 -5.92 -2.06 1.31
N ILE A 99 -6.15 -0.74 1.37
CA ILE A 99 -6.85 -0.10 2.48
C ILE A 99 -8.25 -0.71 2.63
N ALA A 100 -9.02 -0.82 1.55
CA ALA A 100 -10.35 -1.42 1.60
C ALA A 100 -10.34 -2.87 2.12
N ILE A 101 -9.34 -3.67 1.78
CA ILE A 101 -9.18 -5.02 2.33
C ILE A 101 -8.84 -4.98 3.82
N LEU A 102 -7.91 -4.12 4.24
CA LEU A 102 -7.57 -3.96 5.65
C LEU A 102 -8.78 -3.53 6.50
N LEU A 103 -9.65 -2.66 5.95
CA LEU A 103 -10.95 -2.30 6.55
C LEU A 103 -11.80 -3.54 6.81
N LEU A 104 -11.98 -4.36 5.77
CA LEU A 104 -12.82 -5.55 5.83
C LEU A 104 -12.25 -6.56 6.83
N LEU A 105 -10.94 -6.80 6.82
CA LEU A 105 -10.29 -7.75 7.72
C LEU A 105 -10.44 -7.37 9.19
N LYS A 106 -10.26 -6.10 9.54
CA LYS A 106 -10.51 -5.60 10.90
C LYS A 106 -11.98 -5.75 11.29
N GLY A 107 -12.90 -5.49 10.36
CA GLY A 107 -14.34 -5.72 10.55
C GLY A 107 -14.66 -7.17 10.88
N PHE A 108 -14.07 -8.12 10.15
CA PHE A 108 -14.25 -9.56 10.40
C PHE A 108 -13.59 -10.04 11.70
N ALA A 109 -12.39 -9.55 12.01
CA ALA A 109 -11.63 -9.94 13.20
C ALA A 109 -12.20 -9.37 14.51
N GLY A 110 -12.74 -8.15 14.49
CA GLY A 110 -13.20 -7.45 15.70
C GLY A 110 -14.62 -7.79 16.16
N TYR A 111 -15.50 -8.24 15.25
CA TYR A 111 -16.94 -8.32 15.52
C TYR A 111 -17.56 -9.70 15.36
N GLY A 112 -16.76 -10.72 15.02
CA GLY A 112 -17.29 -11.99 14.56
C GLY A 112 -18.20 -11.81 13.33
N SER A 113 -18.71 -12.90 12.78
CA SER A 113 -19.68 -12.90 11.68
C SER A 113 -21.06 -12.37 12.14
N SER A 114 -21.13 -11.10 12.57
CA SER A 114 -22.34 -10.47 13.08
C SER A 114 -22.69 -9.26 12.21
N LEU A 115 -23.96 -9.18 11.79
CA LEU A 115 -24.54 -8.03 11.09
C LEU A 115 -24.29 -6.70 11.84
N THR A 116 -24.04 -6.77 13.15
CA THR A 116 -23.65 -5.65 14.01
C THR A 116 -22.28 -5.06 13.69
N GLY A 117 -21.27 -5.86 13.33
CA GLY A 117 -19.94 -5.34 12.97
C GLY A 117 -19.94 -4.52 11.68
N PHE A 118 -20.65 -5.02 10.66
CA PHE A 118 -20.86 -4.28 9.41
C PHE A 118 -21.72 -3.02 9.62
N GLY A 119 -22.76 -3.10 10.47
CA GLY A 119 -23.57 -1.93 10.84
C GLY A 119 -22.75 -0.85 11.54
N LEU A 120 -21.80 -1.24 12.41
CA LEU A 120 -20.91 -0.32 13.10
C LEU A 120 -19.95 0.38 12.13
N LEU A 121 -19.38 -0.37 11.16
CA LEU A 121 -18.58 0.20 10.08
C LEU A 121 -19.36 1.22 9.22
N LEU A 122 -20.61 0.91 8.86
CA LEU A 122 -21.46 1.80 8.06
C LEU A 122 -21.78 3.13 8.76
N VAL A 123 -21.77 3.16 10.09
CA VAL A 123 -22.03 4.39 10.87
C VAL A 123 -20.73 5.09 11.25
N ALA A 124 -19.72 4.34 11.72
CA ALA A 124 -18.47 4.88 12.23
C ALA A 124 -17.66 5.58 11.15
N LEU A 125 -17.59 5.04 9.92
CA LEU A 125 -16.83 5.65 8.83
C LEU A 125 -17.39 7.03 8.41
N PRO A 126 -18.70 7.19 8.09
CA PRO A 126 -19.27 8.50 7.79
C PRO A 126 -19.20 9.47 8.96
N LEU A 127 -19.37 8.99 10.19
CA LEU A 127 -19.29 9.83 11.38
C LEU A 127 -17.86 10.36 11.58
N LEU A 128 -16.86 9.49 11.50
CA LEU A 128 -15.45 9.86 11.61
C LEU A 128 -15.02 10.77 10.46
N GLY A 129 -15.43 10.46 9.23
CA GLY A 129 -15.15 11.28 8.04
C GLY A 129 -15.82 12.64 8.10
N GLY A 130 -17.08 12.70 8.55
CA GLY A 130 -17.83 13.94 8.76
C GLY A 130 -17.19 14.80 9.84
N PHE A 131 -16.83 14.21 10.98
CA PHE A 131 -16.07 14.87 12.03
C PHE A 131 -14.72 15.39 11.51
N ALA A 132 -13.97 14.56 10.79
CA ALA A 132 -12.67 14.94 10.21
C ALA A 132 -12.81 16.14 9.28
N PHE A 133 -13.79 16.11 8.38
CA PHE A 133 -14.05 17.20 7.43
C PHE A 133 -14.49 18.49 8.13
N LEU A 134 -15.37 18.39 9.13
CA LEU A 134 -15.87 19.55 9.86
C LEU A 134 -14.76 20.16 10.73
N PHE A 135 -14.06 19.35 11.51
CA PHE A 135 -13.00 19.79 12.40
C PHE A 135 -11.80 20.35 11.62
N SER A 136 -11.40 19.69 10.53
CA SER A 136 -10.34 20.20 9.66
C SER A 136 -10.69 21.59 9.11
N ARG A 137 -11.91 21.76 8.58
CA ARG A 137 -12.38 23.01 7.97
C ARG A 137 -12.51 24.15 8.98
N TYR A 138 -13.11 23.91 10.15
CA TYR A 138 -13.47 24.97 11.09
C TYR A 138 -12.44 25.24 12.18
N VAL A 139 -11.67 24.24 12.59
CA VAL A 139 -10.71 24.34 13.69
C VAL A 139 -9.28 24.27 13.17
N LEU A 140 -8.93 23.16 12.51
CA LEU A 140 -7.55 22.86 12.14
C LEU A 140 -6.96 23.89 11.17
N LEU A 141 -7.68 24.22 10.09
CA LEU A 141 -7.23 25.23 9.13
C LEU A 141 -7.16 26.64 9.74
N ARG A 142 -7.99 26.96 10.75
CA ARG A 142 -7.90 28.24 11.47
C ARG A 142 -6.66 28.28 12.37
N LEU A 143 -6.37 27.19 13.08
CA LEU A 143 -5.17 27.07 13.89
C LEU A 143 -3.92 27.17 13.03
N ILE A 144 -3.88 26.41 11.93
CA ILE A 144 -2.80 26.46 10.94
C ILE A 144 -2.56 27.89 10.45
N ARG A 145 -3.61 28.60 10.01
CA ARG A 145 -3.47 29.99 9.54
C ARG A 145 -3.02 30.95 10.63
N LYS A 146 -3.46 30.74 11.87
CA LYS A 146 -3.08 31.59 13.00
C LYS A 146 -1.59 31.44 13.36
N PHE A 147 -1.05 30.23 13.21
CA PHE A 147 0.33 29.89 13.58
C PHE A 147 1.27 29.75 12.38
N ASP A 148 0.86 30.20 11.19
CA ASP A 148 1.60 30.06 9.92
C ASP A 148 2.98 30.76 9.92
N LYS A 149 3.25 31.61 10.91
CA LYS A 149 4.55 32.27 11.09
C LYS A 149 5.67 31.31 11.54
N ILE A 150 5.33 30.24 12.27
CA ILE A 150 6.30 29.31 12.86
C ILE A 150 5.97 27.90 12.37
N ARG A 151 6.86 27.39 11.52
CA ARG A 151 6.72 26.14 10.76
C ARG A 151 6.56 24.91 11.65
N GLU A 152 7.15 24.94 12.84
CA GLU A 152 7.12 23.90 13.86
C GLU A 152 5.70 23.68 14.39
N TYR A 153 4.87 24.72 14.50
CA TYR A 153 3.48 24.55 14.95
C TYR A 153 2.63 23.80 13.93
N ILE A 154 2.84 24.04 12.63
CA ILE A 154 2.15 23.31 11.57
C ILE A 154 2.51 21.82 11.66
N PHE A 155 3.80 21.52 11.85
CA PHE A 155 4.29 20.16 12.00
C PHE A 155 3.67 19.45 13.22
N LEU A 156 3.71 20.07 14.40
CA LEU A 156 3.12 19.51 15.62
C LEU A 156 1.60 19.35 15.50
N THR A 157 0.93 20.32 14.89
CA THR A 157 -0.53 20.28 14.68
C THR A 157 -0.91 19.15 13.72
N ALA A 158 -0.13 18.94 12.65
CA ALA A 158 -0.37 17.85 11.70
C ALA A 158 -0.16 16.47 12.34
N ILE A 159 0.88 16.30 13.17
CA ILE A 159 1.10 15.07 13.94
C ILE A 159 -0.04 14.84 14.92
N GLY A 160 -0.41 15.87 15.69
CA GLY A 160 -1.52 15.79 16.63
C GLY A 160 -2.84 15.43 15.94
N TRP A 161 -3.09 15.97 14.76
CA TRP A 161 -4.25 15.61 13.95
C TRP A 161 -4.20 14.15 13.47
N CYS A 162 -3.07 13.73 12.90
CA CYS A 162 -2.87 12.36 12.43
C CYS A 162 -3.08 11.33 13.54
N LEU A 163 -2.38 11.50 14.68
CA LEU A 163 -2.44 10.57 15.80
C LEU A 163 -3.77 10.66 16.55
N GLY A 164 -4.32 11.87 16.72
CA GLY A 164 -5.62 12.07 17.37
C GLY A 164 -6.75 11.41 16.60
N MET A 165 -6.76 11.52 15.27
CA MET A 165 -7.74 10.84 14.42
C MET A 165 -7.53 9.31 14.40
N ALA A 166 -6.28 8.84 14.43
CA ALA A 166 -5.98 7.42 14.55
C ALA A 166 -6.55 6.83 15.85
N GLU A 167 -6.37 7.53 16.97
CA GLU A 167 -6.92 7.14 18.27
C GLU A 167 -8.46 7.21 18.29
N LEU A 168 -9.05 8.29 17.75
CA LEU A 168 -10.51 8.39 17.62
C LEU A 168 -11.09 7.25 16.79
N ALA A 169 -10.41 6.83 15.72
CA ALA A 169 -10.82 5.66 14.95
C ALA A 169 -10.80 4.39 15.81
N ALA A 170 -9.74 4.17 16.58
CA ALA A 170 -9.62 3.04 17.51
C ALA A 170 -10.76 3.00 18.55
N LEU A 171 -11.11 4.16 19.11
CA LEU A 171 -12.24 4.28 20.06
C LEU A 171 -13.59 3.96 19.42
N LEU A 172 -13.76 4.23 18.13
CA LEU A 172 -14.95 3.86 17.35
C LEU A 172 -14.91 2.40 16.87
N GLY A 173 -13.91 1.61 17.27
CA GLY A 173 -13.73 0.22 16.85
C GLY A 173 -13.19 0.06 15.43
N LEU A 174 -12.72 1.16 14.82
CA LEU A 174 -11.98 1.17 13.57
C LEU A 174 -10.48 0.99 13.85
N SER A 175 -9.68 0.77 12.81
CA SER A 175 -8.23 0.70 12.96
C SER A 175 -7.57 2.09 12.93
N HIS A 176 -6.46 2.24 13.65
CA HIS A 176 -5.65 3.46 13.68
C HIS A 176 -5.26 3.95 12.28
N GLU A 177 -4.98 3.01 11.38
CA GLU A 177 -4.70 3.21 9.97
C GLU A 177 -5.78 4.00 9.24
N ILE A 178 -7.05 3.75 9.56
CA ILE A 178 -8.21 4.39 8.93
C ILE A 178 -8.33 5.83 9.39
N GLY A 179 -8.21 6.05 10.70
CA GLY A 179 -8.21 7.38 11.27
C GLY A 179 -7.09 8.23 10.66
N ALA A 180 -5.90 7.67 10.54
CA ALA A 180 -4.77 8.32 9.89
C ALA A 180 -5.05 8.65 8.42
N PHE A 181 -5.59 7.69 7.64
CA PHE A 181 -5.94 7.93 6.24
C PHE A 181 -6.99 9.05 6.08
N ILE A 182 -8.08 8.99 6.85
CA ILE A 182 -9.15 10.00 6.83
C ILE A 182 -8.63 11.37 7.25
N ALA A 183 -7.73 11.41 8.24
CA ALA A 183 -7.06 12.65 8.65
C ALA A 183 -6.29 13.28 7.50
N GLY A 184 -5.56 12.49 6.71
CA GLY A 184 -4.85 12.94 5.52
C GLY A 184 -5.80 13.46 4.45
N VAL A 185 -6.83 12.67 4.10
CA VAL A 185 -7.84 13.05 3.10
C VAL A 185 -8.55 14.36 3.47
N SER A 186 -8.83 14.58 4.75
CA SER A 186 -9.47 15.83 5.21
C SER A 186 -8.64 17.09 4.93
N LEU A 187 -7.32 16.95 4.77
CA LEU A 187 -6.38 18.04 4.52
C LEU A 187 -5.94 18.14 3.06
N ALA A 188 -6.10 17.08 2.26
CA ALA A 188 -5.57 16.93 0.91
C ALA A 188 -5.95 18.05 -0.08
N THR A 189 -7.11 18.70 0.12
CA THR A 189 -7.59 19.78 -0.76
C THR A 189 -6.97 21.14 -0.47
N HIS A 190 -6.26 21.31 0.65
CA HIS A 190 -5.66 22.59 1.03
C HIS A 190 -4.19 22.67 0.57
N PRO A 191 -3.69 23.84 0.11
CA PRO A 191 -2.30 24.00 -0.33
C PRO A 191 -1.24 23.61 0.70
N ILE A 192 -1.61 23.59 1.99
CA ILE A 192 -0.70 23.22 3.07
C ILE A 192 -0.42 21.71 3.13
N ALA A 193 -1.24 20.88 2.48
CA ALA A 193 -1.04 19.44 2.43
C ALA A 193 0.35 19.07 1.93
N PHE A 194 0.83 19.75 0.88
CA PHE A 194 2.18 19.54 0.33
C PHE A 194 3.28 19.81 1.36
N TYR A 195 3.17 20.92 2.10
CA TYR A 195 4.14 21.26 3.14
C TYR A 195 4.14 20.23 4.28
N ILE A 196 2.96 19.81 4.73
CA ILE A 196 2.81 18.77 5.75
C ILE A 196 3.40 17.46 5.25
N ALA A 197 3.16 17.12 3.98
CA ALA A 197 3.62 15.88 3.38
C ALA A 197 5.15 15.79 3.36
N GLU A 198 5.82 16.84 2.90
CA GLU A 198 7.29 16.90 2.90
C GLU A 198 7.87 16.96 4.32
N SER A 199 7.23 17.69 5.24
CA SER A 199 7.72 17.80 6.62
C SER A 199 7.65 16.48 7.40
N LEU A 200 6.63 15.65 7.15
CA LEU A 200 6.43 14.37 7.85
C LEU A 200 7.08 13.17 7.16
N LYS A 201 7.58 13.35 5.95
CA LYS A 201 8.30 12.33 5.16
C LYS A 201 9.42 11.65 5.95
N PRO A 202 10.31 12.38 6.68
CA PRO A 202 11.38 11.74 7.46
C PRO A 202 10.84 10.87 8.60
N LEU A 203 9.76 11.28 9.27
CA LEU A 203 9.13 10.48 10.33
C LEU A 203 8.52 9.20 9.76
N ARG A 204 7.77 9.30 8.65
CA ARG A 204 7.25 8.11 7.96
C ARG A 204 8.39 7.15 7.65
N ASP A 205 9.44 7.64 7.00
CA ASP A 205 10.55 6.79 6.54
C ASP A 205 11.28 6.14 7.71
N PHE A 206 11.59 6.89 8.77
CA PHE A 206 12.20 6.36 9.99
C PHE A 206 11.35 5.25 10.62
N PHE A 207 10.06 5.50 10.84
CA PHE A 207 9.20 4.52 11.48
C PHE A 207 8.80 3.35 10.56
N LEU A 208 8.87 3.50 9.24
CA LEU A 208 8.70 2.38 8.31
C LEU A 208 9.91 1.46 8.34
N VAL A 209 11.13 2.01 8.36
CA VAL A 209 12.35 1.20 8.53
C VAL A 209 12.28 0.42 9.85
N MET A 210 11.89 1.07 10.95
CA MET A 210 11.72 0.38 12.24
C MET A 210 10.63 -0.71 12.18
N PHE A 211 9.53 -0.48 11.45
CA PHE A 211 8.48 -1.49 11.27
C PHE A 211 9.01 -2.72 10.52
N PHE A 212 9.66 -2.54 9.37
CA PHE A 212 10.20 -3.66 8.60
C PHE A 212 11.33 -4.38 9.33
N PHE A 213 12.17 -3.63 10.06
CA PHE A 213 13.19 -4.21 10.91
C PHE A 213 12.58 -5.08 12.00
N SER A 214 11.56 -4.59 12.71
CA SER A 214 10.85 -5.36 13.75
C SER A 214 10.20 -6.63 13.17
N LEU A 215 9.55 -6.52 12.02
CA LEU A 215 8.97 -7.66 11.32
C LEU A 215 10.05 -8.69 10.96
N GLY A 216 11.16 -8.25 10.37
CA GLY A 216 12.29 -9.13 10.03
C GLY A 216 13.01 -9.72 11.25
N ALA A 217 13.07 -9.01 12.37
CA ALA A 217 13.65 -9.51 13.62
C ALA A 217 12.73 -10.52 14.33
N GLY A 218 11.41 -10.40 14.14
CA GLY A 218 10.41 -11.33 14.66
C GLY A 218 10.22 -12.61 13.82
N PHE A 219 11.00 -12.78 12.75
CA PHE A 219 10.92 -13.96 11.89
C PHE A 219 11.54 -15.19 12.58
N ASP A 220 10.70 -16.18 12.88
CA ASP A 220 11.13 -17.49 13.33
C ASP A 220 11.58 -18.35 12.14
N LEU A 221 12.88 -18.66 12.09
CA LEU A 221 13.47 -19.49 11.04
C LEU A 221 12.97 -20.94 11.06
N ALA A 222 12.42 -21.44 12.17
CA ALA A 222 11.85 -22.77 12.24
C ALA A 222 10.58 -22.86 11.37
N ILE A 223 9.65 -21.93 11.59
CA ILE A 223 8.37 -21.85 10.86
C ILE A 223 8.62 -21.51 9.39
N LEU A 224 9.61 -20.66 9.11
CA LEU A 224 10.00 -20.35 7.74
C LEU A 224 10.33 -21.62 6.93
N ARG A 225 10.93 -22.66 7.54
CA ARG A 225 11.29 -23.89 6.82
C ARG A 225 10.07 -24.65 6.32
N GLU A 226 8.97 -24.60 7.07
CA GLU A 226 7.71 -25.27 6.70
C GLU A 226 7.06 -24.60 5.49
N VAL A 227 7.16 -23.27 5.40
CA VAL A 227 6.57 -22.48 4.31
C VAL A 227 7.58 -22.03 3.24
N LEU A 228 8.83 -22.47 3.32
CA LEU A 228 9.90 -22.00 2.42
C LEU A 228 9.60 -22.36 0.97
N LEU A 229 9.24 -23.62 0.73
CA LEU A 229 8.91 -24.13 -0.60
C LEU A 229 7.72 -23.37 -1.23
N PRO A 230 6.55 -23.26 -0.56
CA PRO A 230 5.44 -22.48 -1.12
C PRO A 230 5.78 -20.99 -1.27
N ALA A 231 6.57 -20.40 -0.38
CA ALA A 231 6.96 -19.00 -0.47
C ALA A 231 7.87 -18.70 -1.66
N VAL A 232 8.88 -19.55 -1.91
CA VAL A 232 9.76 -19.41 -3.08
C VAL A 232 9.00 -19.66 -4.37
N LEU A 233 8.13 -20.68 -4.41
CA LEU A 233 7.29 -20.94 -5.57
C LEU A 233 6.36 -19.75 -5.85
N LEU A 234 5.69 -19.23 -4.82
CA LEU A 234 4.78 -18.11 -4.98
C LEU A 234 5.53 -16.84 -5.42
N ALA A 235 6.70 -16.56 -4.83
CA ALA A 235 7.52 -15.41 -5.21
C ALA A 235 7.99 -15.48 -6.67
N THR A 236 8.49 -16.64 -7.10
CA THR A 236 8.95 -16.87 -8.48
C THR A 236 7.79 -16.79 -9.48
N LEU A 237 6.62 -17.36 -9.14
CA LEU A 237 5.42 -17.24 -9.96
C LEU A 237 4.93 -15.79 -10.03
N MET A 238 4.89 -15.05 -8.93
CA MET A 238 4.47 -13.64 -8.94
C MET A 238 5.41 -12.79 -9.80
N MET A 239 6.72 -12.90 -9.61
CA MET A 239 7.69 -12.17 -10.42
C MET A 239 7.67 -12.58 -11.89
N GLY A 240 7.40 -13.84 -12.18
CA GLY A 240 7.27 -14.36 -13.53
C GLY A 240 5.99 -13.87 -14.21
N ILE A 241 4.84 -13.98 -13.55
CA ILE A 241 3.51 -13.76 -14.13
C ILE A 241 3.16 -12.27 -14.23
N LYS A 242 3.46 -11.47 -13.18
CA LYS A 242 3.08 -10.05 -13.12
C LYS A 242 3.50 -9.26 -14.37
N PRO A 243 4.74 -9.36 -14.87
CA PRO A 243 5.17 -8.66 -16.07
C PRO A 243 4.31 -8.94 -17.31
N TRP A 244 3.93 -10.20 -17.51
CA TRP A 244 3.12 -10.61 -18.66
C TRP A 244 1.66 -10.19 -18.53
N VAL A 245 1.11 -10.30 -17.33
CA VAL A 245 -0.28 -9.90 -17.05
C VAL A 245 -0.43 -8.38 -17.20
N PHE A 246 0.48 -7.59 -16.63
CA PHE A 246 0.51 -6.14 -16.86
C PHE A 246 0.70 -5.81 -18.33
N ARG A 247 1.62 -6.49 -19.03
CA ARG A 247 1.83 -6.30 -20.48
C ARG A 247 0.53 -6.52 -21.26
N TRP A 248 -0.21 -7.59 -20.95
CA TRP A 248 -1.45 -7.92 -21.65
C TRP A 248 -2.54 -6.86 -21.43
N PHE A 249 -2.79 -6.45 -20.18
CA PHE A 249 -3.81 -5.45 -19.86
C PHE A 249 -3.45 -4.06 -20.41
N LEU A 250 -2.20 -3.64 -20.27
CA LEU A 250 -1.74 -2.34 -20.79
C LEU A 250 -1.78 -2.29 -22.31
N ARG A 251 -1.43 -3.38 -23.01
CA ARG A 251 -1.58 -3.44 -24.47
C ARG A 251 -3.04 -3.33 -24.92
N LYS A 252 -3.97 -3.95 -24.17
CA LYS A 252 -5.41 -3.80 -24.42
C LYS A 252 -5.90 -2.36 -24.17
N ALA A 253 -5.26 -1.65 -23.25
CA ALA A 253 -5.51 -0.24 -23.01
C ALA A 253 -4.87 0.72 -24.04
N GLY A 254 -4.14 0.19 -25.04
CA GLY A 254 -3.52 0.97 -26.12
C GLY A 254 -2.05 1.32 -25.90
N GLU A 255 -1.41 0.79 -24.84
CA GLU A 255 -0.01 1.10 -24.54
C GLU A 255 0.99 0.33 -25.42
N ALA A 256 2.13 0.96 -25.70
CA ALA A 256 3.20 0.36 -26.49
C ALA A 256 3.81 -0.87 -25.79
N SER A 257 4.02 -1.97 -26.53
CA SER A 257 4.43 -3.25 -25.92
C SER A 257 5.72 -3.20 -25.09
N ARG A 258 6.68 -2.35 -25.46
CA ARG A 258 7.94 -2.19 -24.70
C ARG A 258 7.70 -1.46 -23.38
N LEU A 259 6.89 -0.41 -23.40
CA LEU A 259 6.48 0.34 -22.23
C LEU A 259 5.69 -0.57 -21.26
N SER A 260 4.72 -1.33 -21.79
CA SER A 260 3.89 -2.22 -20.98
C SER A 260 4.68 -3.32 -20.26
N LEU A 261 5.70 -3.88 -20.93
CA LEU A 261 6.57 -4.88 -20.31
C LEU A 261 7.47 -4.26 -19.23
N GLU A 262 8.06 -3.09 -19.49
CA GLU A 262 8.86 -2.39 -18.50
C GLU A 262 8.04 -2.04 -17.25
N ILE A 263 6.82 -1.54 -17.42
CA ILE A 263 5.89 -1.27 -16.30
C ILE A 263 5.64 -2.56 -15.50
N GLY A 264 5.33 -3.66 -16.20
CA GLY A 264 5.06 -4.94 -15.55
C GLY A 264 6.24 -5.50 -14.76
N VAL A 265 7.48 -5.33 -15.24
CA VAL A 265 8.69 -5.73 -14.51
C VAL A 265 8.91 -4.85 -13.28
N ARG A 266 8.77 -3.53 -13.41
CA ARG A 266 8.93 -2.58 -12.29
C ARG A 266 7.86 -2.74 -11.21
N LEU A 267 6.71 -3.33 -11.55
CA LEU A 267 5.61 -3.67 -10.64
C LEU A 267 5.58 -5.16 -10.27
N GLY A 268 6.64 -5.93 -10.59
CA GLY A 268 6.68 -7.37 -10.40
C GLY A 268 6.79 -7.83 -8.94
N GLN A 269 7.18 -6.94 -8.03
CA GLN A 269 7.26 -7.22 -6.60
C GLN A 269 5.87 -7.24 -5.93
N VAL A 270 5.78 -7.93 -4.80
CA VAL A 270 4.64 -7.81 -3.88
C VAL A 270 4.74 -6.46 -3.13
N SER A 271 3.77 -6.06 -2.32
CA SER A 271 3.75 -4.76 -1.63
C SER A 271 4.02 -4.88 -0.13
N GLU A 272 4.47 -3.80 0.48
CA GLU A 272 4.47 -3.61 1.93
C GLU A 272 3.08 -3.79 2.57
N PHE A 273 2.00 -3.50 1.83
CA PHE A 273 0.64 -3.73 2.30
C PHE A 273 0.34 -5.22 2.52
N SER A 274 1.01 -6.10 1.78
CA SER A 274 0.88 -7.55 1.94
C SER A 274 1.43 -8.02 3.28
N LEU A 275 2.55 -7.43 3.72
CA LEU A 275 3.12 -7.66 5.07
C LEU A 275 2.16 -7.19 6.15
N LEU A 276 1.54 -6.03 5.97
CA LEU A 276 0.56 -5.49 6.91
C LEU A 276 -0.68 -6.39 7.00
N ILE A 277 -1.22 -6.83 5.85
CA ILE A 277 -2.36 -7.75 5.80
C ILE A 277 -2.04 -9.05 6.56
N ALA A 278 -0.84 -9.61 6.36
CA ALA A 278 -0.41 -10.83 7.04
C ALA A 278 -0.39 -10.67 8.57
N VAL A 279 0.13 -9.55 9.07
CA VAL A 279 0.20 -9.27 10.52
C VAL A 279 -1.18 -8.98 11.10
N VAL A 280 -2.00 -8.18 10.42
CA VAL A 280 -3.36 -7.85 10.86
C VAL A 280 -4.25 -9.09 10.88
N ALA A 281 -4.17 -9.93 9.85
CA ALA A 281 -4.92 -11.18 9.79
C ALA A 281 -4.48 -12.15 10.89
N LEU A 282 -3.18 -12.27 11.17
CA LEU A 282 -2.65 -13.13 12.23
C LEU A 282 -3.11 -12.66 13.60
N ASN A 283 -2.96 -11.37 13.90
CA ASN A 283 -3.41 -10.79 15.18
C ASN A 283 -4.93 -10.86 15.36
N GLY A 284 -5.67 -10.84 14.25
CA GLY A 284 -7.13 -11.03 14.24
C GLY A 284 -7.58 -12.49 14.31
N GLY A 285 -6.66 -13.46 14.37
CA GLY A 285 -6.99 -14.89 14.38
C GLY A 285 -7.61 -15.40 13.09
N LEU A 286 -7.47 -14.67 11.97
CA LEU A 286 -8.06 -15.03 10.67
C LEU A 286 -7.19 -16.03 9.88
N VAL A 287 -5.91 -16.13 10.21
CA VAL A 287 -4.94 -17.02 9.55
C VAL A 287 -4.03 -17.66 10.58
N THR A 288 -3.50 -18.83 10.24
CA THR A 288 -2.41 -19.45 10.99
C THR A 288 -1.10 -18.68 10.83
N GLN A 289 -0.14 -19.00 11.71
CA GLN A 289 1.20 -18.45 11.64
C GLN A 289 1.90 -18.83 10.34
N GLU A 290 1.70 -20.05 9.84
CA GLU A 290 2.22 -20.53 8.55
C GLU A 290 1.74 -19.66 7.39
N ALA A 291 0.42 -19.41 7.28
CA ALA A 291 -0.13 -18.59 6.21
C ALA A 291 0.37 -17.13 6.27
N SER A 292 0.51 -16.57 7.48
CA SER A 292 1.11 -15.25 7.66
C SER A 292 2.58 -15.24 7.20
N TYR A 293 3.36 -16.26 7.58
CA TYR A 293 4.76 -16.39 7.20
C TYR A 293 4.94 -16.61 5.70
N LEU A 294 4.02 -17.35 5.06
CA LEU A 294 4.01 -17.52 3.60
C LEU A 294 3.93 -16.17 2.88
N ILE A 295 2.98 -15.31 3.28
CA ILE A 295 2.82 -13.97 2.69
C ILE A 295 4.08 -13.13 2.94
N GLN A 296 4.59 -13.16 4.18
CA GLN A 296 5.74 -12.35 4.56
C GLN A 296 7.02 -12.77 3.83
N ALA A 297 7.34 -14.06 3.82
CA ALA A 297 8.51 -14.63 3.15
C ALA A 297 8.45 -14.39 1.65
N THR A 298 7.29 -14.63 1.03
CA THR A 298 7.05 -14.32 -0.40
C THR A 298 7.36 -12.86 -0.68
N THR A 299 6.83 -11.95 0.13
CA THR A 299 7.04 -10.50 -0.05
C THR A 299 8.53 -10.15 0.03
N LEU A 300 9.23 -10.64 1.06
CA LEU A 300 10.67 -10.41 1.23
C LEU A 300 11.50 -10.95 0.06
N PHE A 301 11.20 -12.16 -0.41
CA PHE A 301 11.90 -12.73 -1.58
C PHE A 301 11.68 -11.88 -2.83
N THR A 302 10.46 -11.43 -3.08
CA THR A 302 10.19 -10.55 -4.23
C THR A 302 10.86 -9.19 -4.10
N PHE A 303 10.98 -8.62 -2.90
CA PHE A 303 11.68 -7.35 -2.68
C PHE A 303 13.15 -7.47 -3.08
N VAL A 304 13.84 -8.50 -2.58
CA VAL A 304 15.25 -8.74 -2.88
C VAL A 304 15.41 -9.01 -4.38
N ALA A 305 14.72 -10.03 -4.90
CA ALA A 305 14.91 -10.49 -6.27
C ALA A 305 14.51 -9.43 -7.31
N SER A 306 13.37 -8.74 -7.12
CA SER A 306 12.92 -7.67 -8.04
C SER A 306 13.90 -6.50 -8.05
N THR A 307 14.37 -6.06 -6.88
CA THR A 307 15.31 -4.93 -6.78
C THR A 307 16.60 -5.22 -7.56
N TYR A 308 17.24 -6.36 -7.33
CA TYR A 308 18.44 -6.75 -8.09
C TYR A 308 18.15 -6.87 -9.58
N PHE A 309 17.03 -7.48 -9.97
CA PHE A 309 16.68 -7.64 -11.38
C PHE A 309 16.47 -6.30 -12.08
N VAL A 310 15.72 -5.37 -11.48
CA VAL A 310 15.43 -4.05 -12.06
C VAL A 310 16.70 -3.21 -12.16
N VAL A 311 17.53 -3.19 -11.11
CA VAL A 311 18.78 -2.41 -11.08
C VAL A 311 19.79 -2.89 -12.13
N LEU A 312 19.85 -4.19 -12.40
CA LEU A 312 20.79 -4.78 -13.36
C LEU A 312 20.33 -4.67 -14.83
N ASN A 313 19.03 -4.57 -15.09
CA ASN A 313 18.47 -4.67 -16.45
C ASN A 313 17.80 -3.39 -16.97
N TYR A 314 17.42 -2.45 -16.08
CA TYR A 314 16.67 -1.26 -16.44
C TYR A 314 17.34 0.01 -15.95
N ALA A 315 16.97 1.13 -16.57
CA ALA A 315 17.51 2.41 -16.16
C ALA A 315 16.96 2.82 -14.79
N THR A 316 17.86 3.06 -13.84
CA THR A 316 17.51 3.44 -12.46
C THR A 316 18.53 4.46 -11.92
N PRO A 317 18.16 5.28 -10.92
CA PRO A 317 19.09 6.19 -10.22
C PRO A 317 20.33 5.49 -9.66
N VAL A 318 20.12 4.28 -9.16
CA VAL A 318 21.08 3.47 -8.41
C VAL A 318 21.70 2.35 -9.25
N ALA A 319 21.60 2.42 -10.58
CA ALA A 319 22.18 1.39 -11.45
C ALA A 319 23.71 1.35 -11.32
N VAL A 320 24.26 0.14 -11.23
CA VAL A 320 25.71 -0.09 -11.10
C VAL A 320 26.46 0.19 -12.40
N SER A 321 25.80 0.05 -13.56
CA SER A 321 26.37 0.34 -14.87
C SER A 321 26.07 1.76 -15.33
N ASP A 322 27.10 2.48 -15.79
CA ASP A 322 26.96 3.84 -16.35
C ASP A 322 25.98 3.92 -17.53
N ARG A 323 25.76 2.81 -18.24
CA ARG A 323 24.77 2.74 -19.34
C ARG A 323 23.33 2.82 -18.85
N LEU A 324 23.07 2.29 -17.66
CA LEU A 324 21.73 2.19 -17.07
C LEU A 324 21.49 3.27 -16.01
N ARG A 325 22.56 3.89 -15.48
CA ARG A 325 22.45 4.96 -14.51
C ARG A 325 21.79 6.18 -15.16
N ARG A 326 20.66 6.60 -14.61
CA ARG A 326 19.94 7.80 -15.05
C ARG A 326 19.45 8.56 -13.83
N ASP A 327 20.01 9.74 -13.66
CA ASP A 327 19.60 10.81 -12.75
C ASP A 327 19.67 12.14 -13.49
#